data_AF-A0A963E8V7-F1
#
_entry.id   AF-A0A963E8V7-F1
#
_cell.length_a   1.000
_cell.length_b   1.000
_cell.length_c   1.000
_cell.angle_alpha   90.00
_cell.angle_beta   90.00
_cell.angle_gamma   90.00
#
_symmetry.space_group_name_H-M   'P 1'
#
loop_
_entity.id
_entity.type
_entity.pdbx_description
1 polymer ?
#
loop_
_entity_poly.entity_id
_entity_poly.type
_entity_poly.pdbx_seq_one_letter_code
_entity_poly.pdbx_strand_id
1 'polypeptide(L)' 'MKKVPTSDLKTKFFAYIQTTGKSIVRIGDLQQRLSLTATQEHNLLKRLVRAGLVLRLMRGVYLTPQKLPAGGYWQ' A
#
# COMPACT_ATOMS: atom_id res chain seq x y z
N MET A 1 20.03 -9.45 2.30
CA MET A 1 18.68 -8.88 2.11
C MET A 1 18.79 -7.61 1.27
N LYS A 2 18.25 -7.56 0.04
CA LYS A 2 18.32 -6.35 -0.80
C LYS A 2 17.36 -5.28 -0.24
N LYS A 3 17.86 -4.09 0.09
CA LYS A 3 17.03 -2.92 0.44
C LYS A 3 16.30 -2.47 -0.82
N VAL A 4 15.01 -2.79 -0.93
CA VAL A 4 14.16 -2.20 -1.96
C VAL A 4 13.91 -0.73 -1.56
N PRO A 5 14.20 0.26 -2.43
CA PRO A 5 13.95 1.66 -2.13
C PRO A 5 12.45 1.87 -1.89
N THR A 6 12.09 2.62 -0.84
CA THR A 6 10.68 2.67 -0.41
C THR A 6 9.76 3.46 -1.34
N SER A 7 10.31 4.35 -2.17
CA SER A 7 9.58 5.00 -3.26
C SER A 7 9.01 3.98 -4.25
N ASP A 8 9.78 2.96 -4.58
CA ASP A 8 9.39 1.90 -5.52
C ASP A 8 8.24 1.04 -4.98
N LEU A 9 8.24 0.72 -3.68
CA LEU A 9 7.16 -0.06 -3.05
C LEU A 9 5.83 0.70 -2.97
N LYS A 10 5.85 2.00 -2.67
CA LYS A 10 4.64 2.84 -2.65
C LYS A 10 4.00 2.89 -4.04
N THR A 11 4.80 3.10 -5.08
CA THR A 11 4.34 3.12 -6.47
C THR A 11 3.77 1.77 -6.89
N LYS A 12 4.47 0.66 -6.62
CA LYS A 12 3.98 -0.70 -6.92
C LYS A 12 2.66 -1.02 -6.22
N PHE A 13 2.53 -0.63 -4.96
CA PHE A 13 1.28 -0.77 -4.22
C PHE A 13 0.13 -0.04 -4.91
N PHE A 14 0.29 1.25 -5.19
CA PHE A 14 -0.78 2.00 -5.83
C PHE A 14 -1.07 1.55 -7.26
N ALA A 15 -0.06 1.18 -8.04
CA ALA A 15 -0.27 0.59 -9.36
C ALA A 15 -1.10 -0.70 -9.28
N TYR A 16 -0.77 -1.60 -8.35
CA TYR A 16 -1.56 -2.81 -8.10
C TYR A 16 -3.01 -2.49 -7.69
N ILE A 17 -3.21 -1.53 -6.79
CA ILE A 17 -4.55 -1.12 -6.35
C ILE A 17 -5.37 -0.51 -7.49
N GLN A 18 -4.78 0.40 -8.27
CA GLN A 18 -5.46 1.05 -9.39
C GLN A 18 -5.80 0.06 -10.51
N THR A 19 -4.92 -0.90 -10.79
CA THR A 19 -5.17 -1.94 -11.82
C THR A 19 -6.19 -2.98 -11.39
N THR A 20 -6.25 -3.31 -10.09
CA THR A 20 -7.21 -4.30 -9.57
C THR A 20 -8.54 -3.71 -9.11
N GLY A 21 -8.66 -2.38 -9.05
CA GLY A 21 -9.85 -1.69 -8.54
C GLY A 21 -10.15 -1.97 -7.06
N LYS A 22 -9.18 -2.48 -6.30
CA LYS A 22 -9.38 -2.85 -4.91
C LYS A 22 -9.55 -1.62 -4.03
N SER A 23 -10.65 -1.54 -3.30
CA SER A 23 -10.87 -0.53 -2.26
C SER A 23 -10.46 -1.01 -0.87
N ILE A 24 -10.26 -2.33 -0.68
CA ILE A 24 -9.90 -2.94 0.59
C ILE A 24 -8.65 -3.80 0.41
N VAL A 25 -7.68 -3.60 1.31
CA VAL A 25 -6.48 -4.42 1.44
C VAL A 25 -6.46 -5.05 2.82
N ARG A 26 -6.22 -6.37 2.86
CA ARG A 26 -5.99 -7.13 4.09
C ARG A 26 -4.51 -7.46 4.24
N ILE A 27 -4.06 -7.64 5.48
CA ILE A 27 -2.72 -8.22 5.72
C ILE A 27 -2.61 -9.56 5.00
N GLY A 28 -1.49 -9.78 4.32
CA GLY A 28 -1.23 -10.96 3.50
C GLY A 28 -1.47 -10.72 2.01
N ASP A 29 -2.36 -9.80 1.64
CA ASP A 29 -2.71 -9.55 0.23
C ASP A 29 -1.50 -9.12 -0.59
N LEU A 30 -0.58 -8.36 0.02
CA LEU A 30 0.59 -7.83 -0.69
C LEU A 30 1.77 -8.80 -0.67
N GLN A 31 1.77 -9.81 0.22
CA GLN A 31 2.88 -10.74 0.36
C GLN A 31 3.07 -11.57 -0.90
N GLN A 32 1.98 -12.16 -1.42
CA GLN A 32 2.03 -12.93 -2.65
C GLN A 32 2.09 -12.04 -3.90
N ARG A 33 1.37 -10.92 -3.90
CA ARG A 33 1.19 -10.08 -5.10
C ARG A 33 2.38 -9.17 -5.40
N LEU A 34 3.08 -8.71 -4.36
CA LEU A 34 4.23 -7.81 -4.47
C LEU A 34 5.52 -8.46 -3.91
N SER A 35 5.48 -9.77 -3.64
CA SER A 35 6.60 -10.54 -3.08
C SER A 35 7.19 -9.90 -1.81
N LEU A 36 6.32 -9.43 -0.92
CA LEU A 36 6.71 -8.78 0.34
C LEU A 36 6.76 -9.79 1.48
N THR A 37 7.73 -9.60 2.37
CA THR A 37 7.65 -10.24 3.69
C THR A 37 6.56 -9.57 4.54
N ALA A 38 6.05 -10.28 5.55
CA ALA A 38 5.09 -9.71 6.49
C ALA A 38 5.58 -8.41 7.13
N THR A 39 6.87 -8.32 7.46
CA THR A 39 7.49 -7.10 8.01
C THR A 39 7.51 -5.95 7.00
N GLN A 40 7.81 -6.23 5.72
CA GLN A 40 7.79 -5.21 4.67
C GLN A 40 6.38 -4.70 4.40
N GLU A 41 5.40 -5.60 4.31
CA GLU A 41 3.98 -5.26 4.16
C GLU A 41 3.50 -4.38 5.33
N HIS A 42 3.76 -4.81 6.57
CA HIS A 42 3.38 -4.06 7.75
C HIS A 42 4.01 -2.66 7.79
N ASN A 43 5.30 -2.55 7.46
CA ASN A 43 6.00 -1.26 7.41
C ASN A 43 5.46 -0.35 6.30
N LEU A 44 5.13 -0.90 5.13
CA LEU A 44 4.51 -0.18 4.02
C LEU A 44 3.15 0.38 4.45
N LEU A 45 2.24 -0.47 4.91
CA LEU A 45 0.89 -0.07 5.31
C LEU A 45 0.92 0.95 6.46
N LYS A 46 1.80 0.75 7.46
CA LYS A 46 1.99 1.72 8.55
C LYS A 46 2.43 3.09 8.05
N ARG A 47 3.33 3.14 7.04
CA ARG A 47 3.77 4.40 6.44
C ARG A 47 2.68 5.08 5.62
N LEU A 48 1.92 4.31 4.83
CA LEU A 48 0.81 4.83 4.05
C LEU A 48 -0.30 5.42 4.92
N VAL A 49 -0.60 4.77 6.05
CA VAL A 49 -1.53 5.30 7.06
C VAL A 49 -1.02 6.60 7.66
N ARG A 50 0.26 6.65 8.05
CA ARG A 50 0.87 7.88 8.59
C ARG A 50 0.88 9.04 7.59
N ALA A 51 1.02 8.75 6.30
CA ALA A 51 0.98 9.74 5.22
C ALA A 51 -0.46 10.11 4.79
N GLY A 52 -1.50 9.52 5.40
CA GLY A 52 -2.90 9.79 5.04
C GLY A 52 -3.32 9.23 3.67
N LEU A 53 -2.51 8.37 3.05
CA LEU A 53 -2.78 7.82 1.71
C LEU A 53 -3.69 6.59 1.74
N VAL A 54 -3.80 5.94 2.89
CA VAL A 54 -4.61 4.76 3.15
C VAL A 54 -5.21 4.91 4.54
N LEU A 55 -6.47 4.53 4.72
CA LEU A 55 -7.14 4.58 6.02
C LEU A 55 -7.13 3.18 6.66
N ARG A 56 -6.74 3.07 7.93
CA ARG A 56 -6.90 1.81 8.68
C ARG A 56 -8.30 1.75 9.27
N LEU A 57 -9.13 0.81 8.81
CA LEU A 57 -10.49 0.62 9.33
C LEU A 57 -10.48 -0.18 10.63
N MET A 58 -9.72 -1.27 10.65
CA MET A 58 -9.55 -2.13 11.83
C MET A 58 -8.21 -2.85 11.76
N ARG A 59 -7.91 -3.69 12.75
CA ARG A 59 -6.66 -4.46 12.76
C ARG A 59 -6.63 -5.39 11.55
N GLY A 60 -5.64 -5.18 10.67
CA GLY A 60 -5.42 -5.98 9.47
C GLY A 60 -6.28 -5.62 8.26
N VAL A 61 -7.09 -4.56 8.32
CA VAL A 61 -7.96 -4.13 7.21
C VAL A 61 -7.77 -2.65 6.92
N TYR A 62 -7.51 -2.34 5.65
CA TYR A 62 -7.13 -1.03 5.17
C TYR A 62 -7.99 -0.62 3.98
N LEU A 63 -8.50 0.60 4.00
CA LEU A 63 -9.24 1.22 2.91
C LEU A 63 -8.28 2.03 2.03
N THR A 64 -8.29 1.73 0.74
CA THR A 64 -7.47 2.40 -0.27
C THR A 64 -8.32 3.36 -1.11
N PRO A 65 -7.71 4.43 -1.65
CA PRO A 65 -8.42 5.30 -2.57
C PRO A 65 -8.80 4.53 -3.84
N GLN A 66 -10.07 4.59 -4.24
CA GLN A 66 -10.52 4.01 -5.51
C GLN A 66 -9.80 4.65 -6.71
N LYS A 67 -9.57 5.97 -6.64
CA LYS A 67 -8.82 6.72 -7.63
C LYS A 67 -7.82 7.61 -6.92
N LEU A 68 -6.56 7.55 -7.35
CA LEU A 68 -5.59 8.56 -6.93
C LEU A 68 -5.99 9.91 -7.57
N PRO A 69 -6.17 11.02 -6.82
CA PRO A 69 -6.29 12.35 -7.39
C PRO A 69 -5.16 12.64 -8.37
N ALA A 70 -5.58 13.19 -9.51
CA ALA A 70 -4.69 13.71 -10.52
C ALA A 70 -3.94 14.90 -9.89
N GLY A 71 -2.61 14.83 -9.79
CA GLY A 71 -1.81 15.93 -9.26
C GLY A 71 -0.52 15.55 -8.54
N GLY A 72 -0.27 14.28 -8.22
CA GLY A 72 1.05 13.84 -7.72
C GLY A 72 1.47 14.35 -6.34
N TYR A 73 0.66 15.17 -5.65
CA TYR A 73 0.90 15.62 -4.29
C TYR A 73 0.57 14.52 -3.28
N TRP A 74 1.48 13.57 -3.18
CA TRP A 74 1.44 12.45 -2.24
C TRP A 74 2.73 12.47 -1.42
N GLN A 75 2.88 13.49 -0.58
CA GLN A 75 4.05 13.68 0.30
C GLN A 75 4.29 12.45 1.20
#